data_AF-A0AAU1YWA6-F1
#
_entry.id   AF-A0AAU1YWA6-F1
#
_cell.length_a   1.000
_cell.length_b   1.000
_cell.length_c   1.000
_cell.angle_alpha   90.00
_cell.angle_beta   90.00
_cell.angle_gamma   90.00
#
_symmetry.space_group_name_H-M   'P 1'
#
loop_
_entity.id
_entity.type
_entity.pdbx_description
1 polymer ?
#
loop_
_entity_poly.entity_id
_entity_poly.type
_entity_poly.pdbx_seq_one_letter_code
_entity_poly.pdbx_strand_id
1 'polypeptide(L)'
;MLSEDDAVELLAYLVAAARIQMGEAAENAPKRLLTAAGRLAGMIAPQAADELLPLLTEIQRQAGDTAVQAGDPDAYAAQVDDLCRTVAEHLVTRLGLAENETV
;
A
#
# COMPACT_ATOMS: atom_id res chain seq x y z
N MET A 1 -6.78 0.93 20.36
CA MET A 1 -6.20 0.04 19.33
C MET A 1 -6.89 0.39 18.03
N LEU A 2 -6.18 0.44 16.90
CA LEU A 2 -6.85 0.58 15.60
C LEU A 2 -7.72 -0.66 15.35
N SER A 3 -8.89 -0.48 14.75
CA SER A 3 -9.60 -1.61 14.15
C SER A 3 -8.88 -2.09 12.89
N GLU A 4 -9.23 -3.27 12.41
CA GLU A 4 -8.69 -3.79 11.14
C GLU A 4 -9.07 -2.89 9.95
N ASP A 5 -10.28 -2.35 9.94
CA ASP A 5 -10.75 -1.43 8.89
C ASP A 5 -10.00 -0.10 8.93
N ASP A 6 -9.82 0.50 10.11
CA ASP A 6 -9.05 1.73 10.26
C ASP A 6 -7.60 1.52 9.77
N ALA A 7 -7.04 0.33 10.04
CA ALA A 7 -5.68 0.01 9.63
C ALA A 7 -5.55 -0.15 8.11
N VAL A 8 -6.54 -0.78 7.46
CA VAL A 8 -6.59 -0.90 6.00
C VAL A 8 -6.78 0.48 5.35
N GLU A 9 -7.64 1.33 5.89
CA GLU A 9 -7.82 2.70 5.40
C GLU A 9 -6.50 3.50 5.52
N LEU A 10 -5.81 3.38 6.65
CA LEU A 10 -4.53 4.05 6.85
C LEU A 10 -3.42 3.52 5.92
N LEU A 11 -3.39 2.21 5.66
CA LEU A 11 -2.49 1.63 4.67
C LEU A 11 -2.76 2.19 3.27
N ALA A 12 -4.04 2.28 2.88
CA ALA A 12 -4.43 2.84 1.61
C ALA A 12 -4.03 4.31 1.46
N TYR A 13 -4.26 5.10 2.52
CA TYR A 13 -3.83 6.50 2.57
C TYR A 13 -2.31 6.63 2.40
N LEU A 14 -1.51 5.84 3.11
CA LEU A 14 -0.05 5.90 3.04
C LEU A 14 0.49 5.55 1.65
N VAL A 15 -0.05 4.51 1.01
CA VAL A 15 0.35 4.07 -0.33
C VAL A 15 -0.04 5.11 -1.38
N ALA A 16 -1.27 5.63 -1.33
CA ALA A 16 -1.72 6.67 -2.25
C ALA A 16 -0.93 7.98 -2.09
N ALA A 17 -0.67 8.39 -0.84
CA ALA A 17 0.15 9.57 -0.56
C ALA A 17 1.59 9.40 -1.07
N ALA A 18 2.17 8.20 -0.97
CA ALA A 18 3.48 7.92 -1.52
C ALA A 18 3.50 8.17 -3.03
N ARG A 19 2.47 7.71 -3.74
CA ARG A 19 2.35 7.88 -5.19
C ARG A 19 2.18 9.33 -5.63
N ILE A 20 1.39 10.12 -4.89
CA ILE A 20 1.22 11.55 -5.15
C ILE A 20 2.56 12.28 -5.00
N GLN A 21 3.29 11.97 -3.92
CA GLN A 21 4.57 12.62 -3.62
C GLN A 21 5.68 12.25 -4.61
N MET A 22 5.56 11.18 -5.40
CA MET A 22 6.51 10.91 -6.48
C MET A 22 6.43 11.93 -7.62
N GLY A 23 5.28 12.60 -7.79
CA GLY A 23 5.12 13.71 -8.72
C GLY A 23 5.63 15.04 -8.16
N GLU A 24 5.95 15.10 -6.87
CA GLU A 24 6.46 16.29 -6.18
C GLU A 24 7.95 16.10 -5.88
N ALA A 25 8.75 17.17 -5.96
CA ALA A 25 10.22 17.12 -6.01
C ALA A 25 10.95 16.64 -4.72
N ALA A 26 10.27 15.89 -3.85
CA ALA A 26 10.80 15.39 -2.58
C ALA A 26 11.16 13.89 -2.68
N GLU A 27 12.36 13.59 -3.18
CA GLU A 27 12.87 12.23 -3.45
C GLU A 27 12.73 11.21 -2.30
N ASN A 28 12.71 11.68 -1.05
CA ASN A 28 12.67 10.83 0.14
C ASN A 28 11.28 10.69 0.77
N ALA A 29 10.32 11.53 0.39
CA ALA A 29 9.03 11.57 1.04
C ALA A 29 8.17 10.31 0.71
N PRO A 30 8.11 9.83 -0.55
CA PRO A 30 7.49 8.55 -0.89
C PRO A 30 8.08 7.37 -0.11
N LYS A 31 9.41 7.32 0.04
CA LYS A 31 10.10 6.22 0.75
C LYS A 31 9.70 6.14 2.21
N ARG A 32 9.56 7.29 2.88
CA ARG A 32 9.14 7.35 4.29
C ARG A 32 7.71 6.86 4.47
N LEU A 33 6.82 7.18 3.54
CA LEU A 33 5.43 6.72 3.56
C LEU A 33 5.33 5.21 3.35
N LEU A 34 6.05 4.65 2.36
CA LEU A 34 6.07 3.21 2.13
C LEU A 34 6.73 2.45 3.29
N THR A 35 7.78 3.01 3.90
CA THR A 35 8.36 2.45 5.13
C THR A 35 7.34 2.42 6.26
N ALA A 36 6.54 3.48 6.42
CA ALA A 36 5.49 3.53 7.44
C ALA A 36 4.39 2.49 7.15
N ALA A 37 3.99 2.33 5.88
CA ALA A 37 3.03 1.31 5.46
C ALA A 37 3.53 -0.11 5.77
N GLY A 38 4.78 -0.43 5.42
CA GLY A 38 5.38 -1.74 5.74
C GLY A 38 5.45 -2.03 7.24
N ARG A 39 5.76 -1.02 8.06
CA ARG A 39 5.74 -1.15 9.53
C ARG A 39 4.33 -1.37 10.06
N LEU A 40 3.34 -0.61 9.57
CA LEU A 40 1.95 -0.77 9.96
C LEU A 40 1.43 -2.16 9.60
N ALA A 41 1.70 -2.63 8.38
CA ALA A 41 1.35 -3.98 7.93
C ALA A 41 1.92 -5.06 8.86
N GLY A 42 3.20 -4.94 9.24
CA GLY A 42 3.82 -5.87 10.19
C GLY A 42 3.24 -5.82 11.60
N MET A 43 2.77 -4.65 12.06
CA MET A 43 2.12 -4.51 13.37
C MET A 43 0.73 -5.15 13.41
N ILE A 44 -0.01 -5.13 12.30
CA ILE A 44 -1.38 -5.66 12.25
C ILE A 44 -1.44 -7.14 11.84
N ALA A 45 -0.46 -7.64 11.09
CA ALA A 45 -0.44 -9.03 10.60
C ALA A 45 -0.70 -10.12 11.66
N PRO A 46 -0.18 -10.05 12.91
CA PRO A 46 -0.44 -11.08 13.91
C PRO A 46 -1.90 -11.21 14.36
N GLN A 47 -2.73 -10.20 14.09
CA GLN A 47 -4.13 -10.13 14.51
C GLN A 47 -5.10 -9.96 13.33
N ALA A 48 -4.56 -9.96 12.11
CA ALA A 48 -5.35 -9.75 10.89
C ALA A 48 -6.12 -11.01 10.52
N ALA A 49 -7.29 -10.83 9.91
CA ALA A 49 -8.01 -11.89 9.22
C ALA A 49 -7.14 -12.51 8.11
N ASP A 50 -7.31 -13.81 7.87
CA ASP A 50 -6.53 -14.56 6.87
C ASP A 50 -6.61 -13.94 5.47
N GLU A 51 -7.76 -13.35 5.12
CA GLU A 51 -8.02 -12.68 3.85
C GLU A 51 -7.16 -11.43 3.64
N LEU A 52 -6.71 -10.79 4.73
CA LEU A 52 -5.91 -9.58 4.70
C LEU A 52 -4.40 -9.89 4.61
N LEU A 53 -3.97 -11.06 5.08
CA LEU A 53 -2.54 -11.44 5.11
C LEU A 53 -1.81 -11.33 3.76
N PRO A 54 -2.41 -11.67 2.60
CA PRO A 54 -1.74 -11.48 1.31
C PRO A 54 -1.41 -10.02 1.02
N LEU A 55 -2.34 -9.10 1.28
CA LEU A 55 -2.13 -7.67 1.10
C LEU A 55 -1.01 -7.15 2.02
N LEU A 56 -1.02 -7.56 3.30
CA LEU A 56 -0.01 -7.13 4.26
C LEU A 56 1.38 -7.62 3.87
N THR A 57 1.48 -8.87 3.44
CA THR A 57 2.73 -9.48 2.97
C THR A 57 3.28 -8.71 1.77
N GLU A 58 2.42 -8.36 0.82
CA GLU A 58 2.81 -7.61 -0.37
C GLU A 58 3.28 -6.18 -0.03
N ILE A 59 2.55 -5.47 0.85
CA ILE A 59 2.97 -4.15 1.35
C ILE A 59 4.35 -4.23 2.03
N GLN A 60 4.58 -5.25 2.86
CA GLN A 60 5.86 -5.44 3.54
C GLN A 60 7.01 -5.71 2.55
N ARG A 61 6.77 -6.56 1.55
CA ARG A 61 7.74 -6.88 0.50
C ARG A 61 8.13 -5.62 -0.29
N GLN A 62 7.14 -4.90 -0.80
CA GLN A 62 7.34 -3.70 -1.62
C GLN A 62 8.02 -2.56 -0.84
N ALA A 63 7.69 -2.40 0.44
CA ALA A 63 8.38 -1.45 1.33
C ALA A 63 9.87 -1.81 1.52
N GLY A 64 10.20 -3.11 1.56
CA GLY A 64 11.58 -3.59 1.60
C GLY A 64 12.33 -3.34 0.29
N ASP A 65 11.70 -3.62 -0.86
CA ASP A 65 12.31 -3.46 -2.18
C ASP A 65 12.57 -1.99 -2.55
N THR A 66 11.73 -1.08 -2.06
CA THR A 66 11.91 0.37 -2.20
C THR A 66 13.24 0.86 -1.61
N ALA A 67 13.75 0.20 -0.56
CA ALA A 67 15.05 0.53 0.02
C ALA A 67 16.22 0.12 -0.89
N VAL A 68 15.99 -0.82 -1.81
CA VAL A 68 17.00 -1.42 -2.70
C VAL A 68 17.04 -0.72 -4.08
N GLN A 69 15.91 -0.21 -4.56
CA GLN A 69 15.73 0.34 -5.93
C GLN A 69 16.25 1.78 -6.15
N ALA A 70 17.23 2.25 -5.37
CA ALA A 70 17.68 3.65 -5.39
C ALA A 70 18.32 4.16 -6.71
N GLY A 71 18.38 3.33 -7.77
CA GLY A 71 19.02 3.66 -9.04
C GLY A 71 18.09 3.76 -10.26
N ASP A 72 16.79 3.42 -10.15
CA ASP A 72 15.84 3.41 -11.27
C ASP A 72 14.49 4.05 -10.87
N PRO A 73 14.29 5.35 -11.15
CA PRO A 73 13.06 6.07 -10.81
C PRO A 73 11.81 5.54 -11.50
N ASP A 74 11.92 5.05 -12.75
CA ASP A 74 10.77 4.57 -13.53
C ASP A 74 10.31 3.20 -13.03
N ALA A 75 11.25 2.30 -12.73
CA ALA A 75 10.95 1.02 -12.10
C ALA A 75 10.32 1.22 -10.71
N TYR A 76 10.85 2.17 -9.93
CA TYR A 76 10.28 2.53 -8.63
C TYR A 76 8.87 3.10 -8.76
N ALA A 77 8.60 3.95 -9.76
CA ALA A 77 7.25 4.48 -10.01
C ALA A 77 6.25 3.37 -10.39
N ALA A 78 6.65 2.47 -11.29
CA ALA A 78 5.84 1.33 -11.69
C ALA A 78 5.52 0.40 -10.50
N GLN A 79 6.50 0.20 -9.61
CA GLN A 79 6.33 -0.58 -8.39
C GLN A 79 5.28 0.04 -7.45
N VAL A 80 5.32 1.35 -7.25
CA VAL A 80 4.34 2.05 -6.41
C VAL A 80 2.96 2.08 -7.06
N ASP A 81 2.88 2.20 -8.39
CA ASP A 81 1.62 2.09 -9.14
C ASP A 81 0.97 0.72 -8.98
N ASP A 82 1.75 -0.36 -9.04
CA ASP A 82 1.27 -1.72 -8.84
C ASP A 82 0.76 -1.96 -7.41
N LEU A 83 1.45 -1.38 -6.42
CA LEU A 83 1.00 -1.43 -5.03
C LEU A 83 -0.32 -0.66 -4.84
N CYS A 84 -0.47 0.51 -5.45
CA CYS A 84 -1.73 1.26 -5.44
C CYS A 84 -2.87 0.43 -6.03
N ARG A 85 -2.62 -0.28 -7.14
CA ARG A 85 -3.60 -1.17 -7.78
C ARG A 85 -4.00 -2.32 -6.84
N THR A 86 -3.03 -3.01 -6.25
CA THR A 86 -3.27 -4.12 -5.32
C THR A 86 -4.13 -3.68 -4.12
N VAL A 87 -3.83 -2.52 -3.53
CA VAL A 87 -4.62 -1.95 -2.44
C VAL A 87 -6.04 -1.62 -2.91
N ALA A 88 -6.19 -0.99 -4.09
CA ALA A 88 -7.50 -0.63 -4.63
C ALA A 88 -8.38 -1.86 -4.90
N GLU A 89 -7.81 -2.92 -5.49
CA GLU A 89 -8.51 -4.20 -5.74
C GLU A 89 -9.00 -4.84 -4.44
N HIS A 90 -8.16 -4.80 -3.39
CA HIS A 90 -8.55 -5.28 -2.07
C HIS A 90 -9.70 -4.45 -1.47
N LEU A 91 -9.63 -3.12 -1.56
CA LEU A 91 -10.70 -2.25 -1.07
C LEU A 91 -12.02 -2.46 -1.82
N VAL A 92 -11.97 -2.59 -3.15
CA VAL A 92 -13.15 -2.86 -3.98
C VAL A 92 -13.82 -4.17 -3.56
N THR A 93 -13.02 -5.21 -3.32
CA THR A 93 -13.51 -6.51 -2.86
C THR A 93 -14.12 -6.40 -1.47
N ARG A 94 -13.40 -5.77 -0.53
CA ARG A 94 -13.82 -5.63 0.88
C ARG A 94 -15.09 -4.79 1.05
N LEU A 95 -15.24 -3.75 0.24
CA LEU A 95 -16.40 -2.85 0.26
C LEU A 95 -17.59 -3.36 -0.59
N GLY A 96 -17.44 -4.49 -1.29
CA GLY A 96 -18.46 -5.02 -2.19
C GLY A 96 -18.76 -4.10 -3.39
N LEU A 97 -17.79 -3.30 -3.81
CA LEU A 97 -17.96 -2.32 -4.90
C LEU A 97 -17.83 -2.94 -6.29
N ALA A 98 -17.39 -4.19 -6.39
CA ALA A 98 -17.22 -4.92 -7.65
C ALA A 98 -18.54 -5.26 -8.37
N GLU A 99 -19.68 -5.19 -7.69
CA GLU A 99 -20.98 -5.64 -8.22
C GLU A 99 -21.84 -4.54 -8.88
N ASN A 100 -21.33 -3.31 -9.05
CA ASN A 100 -22.14 -2.16 -9.53
C ASN A 100 -21.80 -1.61 -10.94
N GLU A 101 -21.05 -2.33 -11.78
CA GLU A 101 -20.92 -1.99 -13.20
C GLU A 101 -21.87 -2.84 -14.06
N THR A 102 -23.17 -2.55 -13.97
CA THR A 102 -24.13 -2.91 -15.02
C THR A 102 -25.18 -1.82 -15.15
N VAL A 103 -24.86 -0.75 -15.90
CA VAL A 103 -25.84 0.10 -16.59
C VAL A 103 -25.28 0.49 -17.95
#